data_AF-A0A6B2SRB6-F1
#
_entry.id   AF-A0A6B2SRB6-F1
#
_cell.length_a   1.000
_cell.length_b   1.000
_cell.length_c   1.000
_cell.angle_alpha   90.00
_cell.angle_beta   90.00
_cell.angle_gamma   90.00
#
_symmetry.space_group_name_H-M   'P 1'
#
loop_
_entity.id
_entity.type
_entity.pdbx_description
1 polymer ?
#
loop_
_entity_poly.entity_id
_entity_poly.type
_entity_poly.pdbx_seq_one_letter_code
_entity_poly.pdbx_strand_id
1 'polypeptide(L)'
;PAPEGRIRIPAIGVDADVLPVGLDRQGALEVPPFRDALKVGWYELGPRPGDRGPAILVGHRDAPAERGGRGRRGYRDAVFARLDRLRPGDRIETRTAAGRRTTFNVTEVATYRTADFPTATVYAPAIGAQLRLITCGGRIGRNGHWDSNVVVSAARVATPERNTSPAVTPPTRSTGPALSPSAKSTTPRDPSRPDPPTPLPALPPSLPHESSPSRSAAPRQERLSGPTPATPPGRSGRSSW
;
A
#
# COMPACT_ATOMS: atom_id res chain seq x y z
N PRO A 1 -7.65 9.87 7.22
CA PRO A 1 -8.42 10.05 5.96
C PRO A 1 -9.45 8.93 5.85
N ALA A 2 -10.63 9.19 5.27
CA ALA A 2 -11.60 8.13 4.98
C ALA A 2 -11.10 7.25 3.81
N PRO A 3 -11.47 5.96 3.74
CA PRO A 3 -11.11 5.11 2.60
C PRO A 3 -11.73 5.62 1.30
N GLU A 4 -10.91 5.77 0.26
CA GLU A 4 -11.35 6.11 -1.10
C GLU A 4 -11.65 4.86 -1.95
N GLY A 5 -11.39 3.69 -1.41
CA GLY A 5 -11.66 2.44 -2.07
C GLY A 5 -11.18 1.23 -1.29
N ARG A 6 -11.14 0.10 -2.00
CA ARG A 6 -10.69 -1.19 -1.50
C ARG A 6 -9.89 -1.90 -2.57
N ILE A 7 -8.89 -2.67 -2.17
CA ILE A 7 -8.10 -3.54 -3.05
C ILE A 7 -8.14 -4.96 -2.52
N ARG A 8 -8.28 -5.92 -3.43
CA ARG A 8 -8.25 -7.35 -3.13
C ARG A 8 -7.26 -8.06 -4.05
N ILE A 9 -6.41 -8.90 -3.45
CA ILE A 9 -5.42 -9.70 -4.15
C ILE A 9 -5.47 -11.12 -3.57
N PRO A 10 -6.32 -12.01 -4.11
CA PRO A 10 -6.59 -13.32 -3.52
C PRO A 10 -5.34 -14.20 -3.36
N ALA A 11 -4.42 -14.19 -4.33
CA ALA A 11 -3.21 -15.02 -4.35
C ALA A 11 -2.31 -14.79 -3.12
N ILE A 12 -2.38 -13.60 -2.51
CA ILE A 12 -1.60 -13.24 -1.32
C ILE A 12 -2.47 -12.83 -0.13
N GLY A 13 -3.77 -13.16 -0.17
CA GLY A 13 -4.71 -12.93 0.92
C GLY A 13 -4.90 -11.46 1.31
N VAL A 14 -4.71 -10.52 0.38
CA VAL A 14 -4.93 -9.10 0.64
C VAL A 14 -6.39 -8.75 0.40
N ASP A 15 -7.00 -8.08 1.37
CA ASP A 15 -8.30 -7.43 1.25
C ASP A 15 -8.30 -6.19 2.15
N ALA A 16 -7.96 -5.04 1.59
CA ALA A 16 -7.53 -3.86 2.36
C ALA A 16 -8.20 -2.58 1.86
N ASP A 17 -8.40 -1.65 2.79
CA ASP A 17 -8.82 -0.29 2.48
C ASP A 17 -7.72 0.48 1.74
N VAL A 18 -8.14 1.34 0.83
CA VAL A 18 -7.25 2.24 0.08
C VAL A 18 -7.46 3.66 0.58
N LEU A 19 -6.38 4.29 1.04
CA LEU A 19 -6.32 5.68 1.49
C LEU A 19 -5.64 6.56 0.44
N PRO A 20 -6.04 7.82 0.27
CA PRO A 20 -5.26 8.76 -0.52
C PRO A 20 -3.95 9.09 0.20
N VAL A 21 -2.86 9.20 -0.55
CA VAL A 21 -1.55 9.66 -0.08
C VAL A 21 -0.95 10.65 -1.09
N GLY A 22 -0.20 11.62 -0.56
CA GLY A 22 0.42 12.68 -1.34
C GLY A 22 1.92 12.49 -1.50
N LEU A 23 2.62 13.61 -1.57
CA LEU A 23 4.07 13.68 -1.48
C LEU A 23 4.48 14.31 -0.16
N ASP A 24 5.59 13.86 0.41
CA ASP A 24 6.21 14.53 1.55
C ASP A 24 6.87 15.86 1.11
N ARG A 25 7.45 16.58 2.08
CA ARG A 25 8.09 17.88 1.81
C ARG A 25 9.31 17.79 0.88
N GLN A 26 9.84 16.59 0.69
CA GLN A 26 10.98 16.29 -0.15
C GLN A 26 10.56 15.79 -1.55
N GLY A 27 9.24 15.68 -1.80
CA GLY A 27 8.70 15.19 -3.07
C GLY A 27 8.69 13.66 -3.19
N ALA A 28 8.93 12.93 -2.09
CA ALA A 28 8.82 11.48 -2.07
C ALA A 28 7.37 11.05 -1.84
N LEU A 29 6.99 9.94 -2.47
CA LEU A 29 5.66 9.35 -2.29
C LEU A 29 5.45 8.98 -0.82
N GLU A 30 4.40 9.51 -0.20
CA GLU A 30 4.04 9.12 1.15
C GLU A 30 3.53 7.68 1.19
N VAL A 31 3.72 7.02 2.34
CA VAL A 31 3.14 5.71 2.64
C VAL A 31 2.19 5.83 3.83
N PRO A 32 1.14 4.98 3.93
CA PRO A 32 0.29 4.97 5.11
C PRO A 32 1.12 4.89 6.40
N PRO A 33 0.74 5.58 7.49
CA PRO A 33 1.48 5.49 8.74
C PRO A 33 1.41 4.07 9.30
N PHE A 34 2.36 3.66 10.16
CA PHE A 34 2.42 2.29 10.68
C PHE A 34 1.16 1.81 11.42
N ARG A 35 0.41 2.72 12.04
CA ARG A 35 -0.91 2.40 12.63
C ARG A 35 -1.92 1.89 11.60
N ASP A 36 -1.70 2.24 10.34
CA ASP A 36 -2.47 1.87 9.16
C ASP A 36 -1.68 0.89 8.26
N ALA A 37 -0.73 0.12 8.81
CA ALA A 37 0.12 -0.78 8.01
C ALA A 37 -0.63 -1.90 7.26
N LEU A 38 -1.88 -2.17 7.61
CA LEU A 38 -2.76 -3.10 6.90
C LEU A 38 -3.59 -2.42 5.80
N LYS A 39 -3.39 -1.13 5.56
CA LYS A 39 -4.05 -0.33 4.50
C LYS A 39 -3.06 0.00 3.39
N VAL A 40 -3.61 0.30 2.22
CA VAL A 40 -2.84 0.66 1.02
C VAL A 40 -2.99 2.16 0.76
N GLY A 41 -1.90 2.84 0.42
CA GLY A 41 -1.94 4.23 -0.04
C GLY A 41 -2.07 4.28 -1.56
N TRP A 42 -2.94 5.13 -2.10
CA TRP A 42 -3.01 5.46 -3.52
C TRP A 42 -2.51 6.88 -3.73
N TYR A 43 -1.59 7.07 -4.68
CA TYR A 43 -1.06 8.38 -5.04
C TYR A 43 -2.14 9.24 -5.70
N GLU A 44 -2.69 10.19 -4.96
CA GLU A 44 -3.92 10.90 -5.34
C GLU A 44 -3.75 11.92 -6.47
N LEU A 45 -2.51 12.37 -6.71
CA LEU A 45 -2.19 13.29 -7.82
C LEU A 45 -2.05 12.56 -9.17
N GLY A 46 -2.05 11.22 -9.15
CA GLY A 46 -2.01 10.38 -10.34
C GLY A 46 -3.38 9.83 -10.75
N PRO A 47 -3.42 8.96 -11.79
CA PRO A 47 -4.64 8.29 -12.22
C PRO A 47 -5.28 7.47 -11.09
N ARG A 48 -6.61 7.49 -11.00
CA ARG A 48 -7.35 6.56 -10.14
C ARG A 48 -7.28 5.14 -10.69
N PRO A 49 -7.34 4.09 -9.84
CA PRO A 49 -7.42 2.72 -10.33
C PRO A 49 -8.58 2.50 -11.30
N GLY A 50 -8.24 2.17 -12.54
CA GLY A 50 -9.18 1.91 -13.64
C GLY A 50 -9.32 3.05 -14.65
N ASP A 51 -8.79 4.23 -14.34
CA ASP A 51 -8.64 5.30 -15.33
C ASP A 51 -7.38 5.07 -16.18
N ARG A 52 -7.27 5.82 -17.28
CA ARG A 52 -6.13 5.71 -18.20
C ARG A 52 -4.84 6.17 -17.50
N GLY A 53 -3.78 5.39 -17.70
CA GLY A 53 -2.48 5.60 -17.09
C GLY A 53 -2.23 4.70 -15.89
N PRO A 54 -1.05 4.85 -15.25
CA PRO A 54 -0.64 4.03 -14.13
C PRO A 54 -1.16 4.58 -12.80
N ALA A 55 -2.10 3.87 -12.17
CA ALA A 55 -2.45 4.13 -10.78
C ALA A 55 -1.37 3.53 -9.85
N ILE A 56 -0.78 4.35 -8.99
CA ILE A 56 0.30 3.94 -8.09
C ILE A 56 -0.26 3.68 -6.70
N LEU A 57 -0.04 2.46 -6.19
CA LEU A 57 -0.42 2.04 -4.86
C LEU A 57 0.80 1.58 -4.07
N VAL A 58 0.91 2.03 -2.83
CA VAL A 58 2.02 1.74 -1.92
C VAL A 58 1.51 1.09 -0.64
N GLY A 59 2.32 0.22 -0.06
CA GLY A 59 2.00 -0.42 1.21
C GLY A 59 3.22 -1.00 1.89
N HIS A 60 3.12 -1.19 3.20
CA HIS A 60 4.20 -1.76 4.00
C HIS A 60 4.36 -3.26 3.74
N ARG A 61 5.62 -3.73 3.77
CA ARG A 61 5.94 -5.16 3.81
C ARG A 61 5.81 -5.68 5.23
N ASP A 62 6.37 -4.95 6.18
CA ASP A 62 6.34 -5.21 7.60
C ASP A 62 6.02 -3.93 8.37
N ALA A 63 5.61 -4.11 9.63
CA ALA A 63 5.42 -3.03 10.56
C ALA A 63 5.89 -3.44 11.95
N PRO A 64 6.26 -2.51 12.83
CA PRO A 64 6.52 -2.81 14.22
C PRO A 64 5.37 -3.62 14.82
N ALA A 65 5.70 -4.69 15.52
CA ALA A 65 4.74 -5.47 16.26
C ALA A 65 4.21 -4.62 17.42
N GLU A 66 2.91 -4.70 17.67
CA GLU A 66 2.32 -4.17 18.89
C GLU A 66 2.95 -4.90 20.09
N ARG A 67 3.03 -4.25 21.27
CA ARG A 67 3.60 -4.87 22.48
C ARG A 67 2.89 -6.20 22.75
N GLY A 68 3.66 -7.30 22.75
CA GLY A 68 3.15 -8.67 22.94
C GLY A 68 2.76 -9.42 21.66
N GLY A 69 2.92 -8.81 20.48
CA GLY A 69 2.67 -9.45 19.19
C GLY A 69 3.70 -10.53 18.84
N ARG A 70 3.23 -11.66 18.29
CA ARG A 70 4.07 -12.77 17.79
C ARG A 70 4.70 -12.38 16.44
N GLY A 71 5.73 -11.55 16.49
CA GLY A 71 6.47 -11.07 15.33
C GLY A 71 7.90 -11.63 15.26
N ARG A 72 8.49 -11.70 14.06
CA ARG A 72 9.93 -11.93 13.93
C ARG A 72 10.64 -10.68 14.44
N ARG A 73 11.42 -10.81 15.52
CA ARG A 73 12.31 -9.73 16.00
C ARG A 73 11.60 -8.38 16.25
N GLY A 74 10.34 -8.41 16.69
CA GLY A 74 9.58 -7.18 16.98
C GLY A 74 8.82 -6.59 15.78
N TYR A 75 8.69 -7.32 14.67
CA TYR A 75 7.94 -6.90 13.47
C TYR A 75 6.86 -7.91 13.08
N ARG A 76 5.75 -7.41 12.53
CA ARG A 76 4.63 -8.19 11.98
C ARG A 76 4.49 -7.97 10.47
N ASP A 77 3.86 -8.93 9.80
CA ASP A 77 3.48 -8.81 8.40
C ASP A 77 2.49 -7.63 8.22
N ALA A 78 2.73 -6.81 7.21
CA ALA A 78 1.86 -5.71 6.81
C ALA A 78 1.13 -6.04 5.49
N VAL A 79 0.38 -5.08 4.93
CA VAL A 79 -0.53 -5.32 3.80
C VAL A 79 0.14 -5.97 2.59
N PHE A 80 1.40 -5.65 2.30
CA PHE A 80 2.15 -6.16 1.16
C PHE A 80 3.31 -7.09 1.55
N ALA A 81 3.24 -7.74 2.72
CA ALA A 81 4.25 -8.69 3.22
C ALA A 81 4.66 -9.78 2.22
N ARG A 82 3.75 -10.15 1.31
CA ARG A 82 3.89 -11.25 0.35
C ARG A 82 3.81 -10.78 -1.10
N LEU A 83 4.01 -9.49 -1.38
CA LEU A 83 3.84 -8.94 -2.73
C LEU A 83 4.79 -9.59 -3.76
N ASP A 84 5.99 -9.98 -3.32
CA ASP A 84 6.99 -10.73 -4.08
C ASP A 84 6.56 -12.16 -4.49
N ARG A 85 5.47 -12.66 -3.91
CA ARG A 85 4.90 -13.98 -4.24
C ARG A 85 3.93 -13.93 -5.41
N LEU A 86 3.52 -12.75 -5.86
CA LEU A 86 2.66 -12.63 -7.04
C LEU A 86 3.39 -13.09 -8.31
N ARG A 87 2.60 -13.52 -9.29
CA ARG A 87 3.07 -14.00 -10.59
C ARG A 87 2.24 -13.37 -11.71
N PRO A 88 2.80 -13.23 -12.92
CA PRO A 88 2.00 -12.87 -14.08
C PRO A 88 0.76 -13.75 -14.20
N GLY A 89 -0.39 -13.14 -14.45
CA GLY A 89 -1.71 -13.78 -14.46
C GLY A 89 -2.49 -13.71 -13.14
N ASP A 90 -1.83 -13.40 -12.01
CA ASP A 90 -2.55 -13.22 -10.74
C ASP A 90 -3.52 -12.04 -10.81
N ARG A 91 -4.69 -12.22 -10.19
CA ARG A 91 -5.78 -11.25 -10.24
C ARG A 91 -5.66 -10.21 -9.13
N ILE A 92 -5.85 -8.94 -9.50
CA ILE A 92 -6.02 -7.81 -8.58
C ILE A 92 -7.38 -7.17 -8.86
N GLU A 93 -8.18 -6.95 -7.82
CA GLU A 93 -9.46 -6.24 -7.91
C GLU A 93 -9.38 -4.93 -7.13
N THR A 94 -9.82 -3.83 -7.74
CA THR A 94 -10.01 -2.56 -7.04
C THR A 94 -11.48 -2.16 -7.06
N ARG A 95 -11.91 -1.47 -6.01
CA ARG A 95 -13.24 -0.85 -5.92
C ARG A 95 -13.08 0.57 -5.42
N THR A 96 -13.62 1.55 -6.15
CA THR A 96 -13.65 2.95 -5.68
C THR A 96 -14.74 3.13 -4.62
N ALA A 97 -14.69 4.23 -3.86
CA ALA A 97 -15.76 4.61 -2.93
C ALA A 97 -17.13 4.74 -3.61
N ALA A 98 -17.15 5.14 -4.88
CA ALA A 98 -18.36 5.18 -5.72
C ALA A 98 -18.84 3.79 -6.21
N GLY A 99 -18.19 2.70 -5.79
CA GLY A 99 -18.58 1.33 -6.12
C GLY A 99 -18.06 0.79 -7.45
N ARG A 100 -17.34 1.60 -8.25
CA ARG A 100 -16.78 1.15 -9.53
C ARG A 100 -15.72 0.08 -9.30
N ARG A 101 -15.91 -1.10 -9.90
CA ARG A 101 -14.99 -2.24 -9.81
C ARG A 101 -14.11 -2.33 -11.06
N THR A 102 -12.82 -2.55 -10.86
CA THR A 102 -11.87 -2.81 -11.93
C THR A 102 -11.07 -4.07 -11.61
N THR A 103 -10.91 -4.96 -12.59
CA THR A 103 -10.06 -6.14 -12.47
C THR A 103 -8.80 -5.94 -13.31
N PHE A 104 -7.66 -6.32 -12.74
CA PHE A 104 -6.35 -6.32 -13.38
C PHE A 104 -5.73 -7.70 -13.29
N ASN A 105 -4.89 -8.04 -14.27
CA ASN A 105 -3.99 -9.17 -14.20
C ASN A 105 -2.56 -8.65 -14.05
N VAL A 106 -1.82 -9.24 -13.13
CA VAL A 106 -0.37 -8.99 -13.00
C VAL A 106 0.28 -9.34 -14.33
N THR A 107 1.13 -8.43 -14.81
CA THR A 107 1.93 -8.61 -16.02
C THR A 107 3.40 -8.84 -15.67
N GLU A 108 3.88 -8.25 -14.58
CA GLU A 108 5.28 -8.31 -14.19
C GLU A 108 5.43 -8.15 -12.67
N VAL A 109 6.43 -8.83 -12.10
CA VAL A 109 6.92 -8.61 -10.74
C VAL A 109 8.42 -8.40 -10.83
N ALA A 110 8.89 -7.23 -10.43
CA ALA A 110 10.29 -6.84 -10.48
C ALA A 110 10.78 -6.39 -9.10
N THR A 111 12.05 -6.64 -8.80
CA THR A 111 12.71 -6.13 -7.59
C THR A 111 13.85 -5.23 -8.00
N TYR A 112 13.85 -3.99 -7.51
CA TYR A 112 14.87 -2.98 -7.80
C TYR A 112 15.56 -2.55 -6.52
N ARG A 113 16.89 -2.44 -6.52
CA ARG A 113 17.61 -1.84 -5.40
C ARG A 113 17.14 -0.40 -5.19
N THR A 114 16.98 0.03 -3.95
CA THR A 114 16.56 1.39 -3.62
C THR A 114 17.49 2.43 -4.23
N ALA A 115 18.80 2.15 -4.27
CA ALA A 115 19.81 3.04 -4.85
C ALA A 115 19.71 3.19 -6.38
N ASP A 116 19.13 2.20 -7.07
CA ASP A 116 19.06 2.14 -8.54
C ASP A 116 17.60 2.11 -9.04
N PHE A 117 16.68 2.65 -8.24
CA PHE A 117 15.26 2.52 -8.57
C PHE A 117 14.92 3.30 -9.84
N PRO A 118 14.35 2.65 -10.86
CA PRO A 118 14.10 3.29 -12.14
C PRO A 118 12.80 4.09 -12.10
N THR A 119 12.80 5.22 -11.39
CA THR A 119 11.66 6.14 -11.22
C THR A 119 11.00 6.48 -12.56
N ALA A 120 11.79 6.83 -13.59
CA ALA A 120 11.27 7.16 -14.91
C ALA A 120 10.50 6.01 -15.56
N THR A 121 10.95 4.77 -15.39
CA THR A 121 10.29 3.57 -15.93
C THR A 121 9.09 3.16 -15.09
N VAL A 122 9.23 3.16 -13.76
CA VAL A 122 8.17 2.75 -12.83
C VAL A 122 7.04 3.78 -12.76
N TYR A 123 7.27 5.04 -13.12
CA TYR A 123 6.20 6.04 -13.19
C TYR A 123 5.86 6.46 -14.61
N ALA A 124 6.49 5.86 -15.63
CA ALA A 124 6.24 6.18 -17.04
C ALA A 124 4.74 6.15 -17.39
N PRO A 125 4.26 7.06 -18.26
CA PRO A 125 2.93 6.97 -18.84
C PRO A 125 2.73 5.60 -19.50
N ALA A 126 1.50 5.10 -19.43
CA ALA A 126 1.17 3.81 -20.00
C ALA A 126 -0.21 3.85 -20.70
N ILE A 127 -0.36 3.00 -21.70
CA ILE A 127 -1.61 2.91 -22.47
C ILE A 127 -2.63 2.09 -21.68
N GLY A 128 -3.88 2.55 -21.69
CA GLY A 128 -4.98 1.91 -20.98
C GLY A 128 -4.89 2.10 -19.47
N ALA A 129 -5.70 1.35 -18.73
CA ALA A 129 -5.70 1.39 -17.27
C ALA A 129 -4.64 0.41 -16.74
N GLN A 130 -3.63 0.95 -16.06
CA GLN A 130 -2.56 0.18 -15.45
C GLN A 130 -2.51 0.41 -13.94
N LEU A 131 -1.94 -0.55 -13.23
CA LEU A 131 -1.78 -0.54 -11.79
C LEU A 131 -0.34 -0.90 -11.43
N ARG A 132 0.26 -0.14 -10.52
CA ARG A 132 1.59 -0.43 -9.98
C ARG A 132 1.50 -0.52 -8.47
N LEU A 133 1.81 -1.70 -7.93
CA LEU A 133 1.89 -1.92 -6.48
C LEU A 133 3.34 -1.89 -6.05
N ILE A 134 3.66 -1.12 -5.02
CA ILE A 134 5.04 -0.92 -4.57
C ILE A 134 5.14 -1.20 -3.08
N THR A 135 6.16 -1.96 -2.68
CA THR A 135 6.52 -2.19 -1.29
C THR A 135 8.02 -2.37 -1.10
N CYS A 136 8.51 -2.22 0.13
CA CYS A 136 9.89 -2.55 0.49
C CYS A 136 10.17 -4.05 0.27
N GLY A 137 11.41 -4.43 -0.01
CA GLY A 137 11.81 -5.83 -0.18
C GLY A 137 13.32 -6.02 -0.34
N GLY A 138 13.70 -7.13 -0.96
CA GLY A 138 15.11 -7.51 -1.08
C GLY A 138 15.67 -8.07 0.23
N ARG A 139 16.85 -7.61 0.64
CA ARG A 139 17.49 -8.05 1.88
C ARG A 139 17.48 -6.92 2.90
N ILE A 140 17.46 -7.29 4.17
CA ILE A 140 17.71 -6.33 5.26
C ILE A 140 19.21 -6.03 5.29
N GLY A 141 19.56 -4.77 5.04
CA GLY A 141 20.92 -4.26 5.13
C GLY A 141 21.42 -4.13 6.57
N ARG A 142 22.70 -3.78 6.74
CA ARG A 142 23.31 -3.60 8.08
C ARG A 142 22.68 -2.47 8.89
N ASN A 143 22.10 -1.47 8.21
CA ASN A 143 21.34 -0.39 8.82
C ASN A 143 19.95 -0.82 9.28
N GLY A 144 19.56 -2.07 9.02
CA GLY A 144 18.23 -2.55 9.27
C GLY A 144 17.26 -2.27 8.14
N HIS A 145 17.58 -1.53 7.09
CA HIS A 145 16.56 -1.21 6.09
C HIS A 145 16.48 -2.30 5.02
N TRP A 146 15.29 -2.52 4.48
CA TRP A 146 15.12 -3.20 3.20
C TRP A 146 15.90 -2.44 2.12
N ASP A 147 16.76 -3.15 1.40
CA ASP A 147 17.66 -2.55 0.40
C ASP A 147 17.04 -2.39 -0.99
N SER A 148 15.80 -2.87 -1.17
CA SER A 148 15.12 -2.93 -2.45
C SER A 148 13.64 -2.61 -2.34
N ASN A 149 13.01 -2.40 -3.49
CA ASN A 149 11.57 -2.27 -3.66
C ASN A 149 11.06 -3.35 -4.62
N VAL A 150 9.94 -3.97 -4.25
CA VAL A 150 9.19 -4.87 -5.14
C VAL A 150 8.13 -4.03 -5.84
N VAL A 151 8.13 -4.10 -7.17
CA VAL A 151 7.16 -3.43 -8.04
C VAL A 151 6.38 -4.50 -8.79
N VAL A 152 5.06 -4.49 -8.61
CA VAL A 152 4.13 -5.32 -9.38
C VAL A 152 3.39 -4.45 -10.36
N SER A 153 3.57 -4.75 -11.65
CA SER A 153 2.83 -4.11 -12.73
C SER A 153 1.64 -4.98 -13.12
N ALA A 154 0.48 -4.36 -13.34
CA ALA A 154 -0.73 -5.05 -13.76
C ALA A 154 -1.52 -4.23 -14.77
N ALA A 155 -2.17 -4.91 -15.71
CA ALA A 155 -3.00 -4.29 -16.75
C ALA A 155 -4.46 -4.68 -16.53
N ARG A 156 -5.37 -3.73 -16.79
CA ARG A 156 -6.81 -3.98 -16.70
C ARG A 156 -7.20 -5.12 -17.63
N VAL A 157 -7.97 -6.07 -17.11
CA VAL A 157 -8.63 -7.08 -17.94
C VAL A 157 -9.71 -6.38 -18.73
N ALA A 158 -9.61 -6.41 -20.06
CA ALA A 158 -10.70 -5.98 -20.92
C ALA A 158 -11.92 -6.85 -20.58
N THR A 159 -12.94 -6.25 -20.00
CA THR A 159 -14.26 -6.87 -20.06
C THR A 159 -14.61 -6.85 -21.54
N PRO A 160 -14.92 -7.99 -22.19
CA PRO A 160 -15.49 -7.93 -23.52
C PRO A 160 -16.71 -7.02 -23.41
N GLU A 161 -16.67 -5.87 -24.07
CA GLU A 161 -17.89 -5.11 -24.27
C GLU A 161 -18.88 -6.10 -24.87
N ARG A 162 -20.03 -6.24 -24.21
CA ARG A 162 -21.15 -6.95 -24.81
C ARG A 162 -21.36 -6.22 -26.14
N ASN A 163 -21.00 -6.87 -27.25
CA ASN A 163 -21.27 -6.38 -28.60
C ASN A 163 -22.80 -6.25 -28.72
N THR A 164 -23.35 -5.13 -28.27
CA THR A 164 -24.60 -4.62 -28.81
C THR A 164 -24.23 -4.14 -30.21
N SER A 165 -24.42 -5.03 -31.18
CA SER A 165 -24.52 -4.67 -32.59
C SER A 165 -25.33 -3.37 -32.70
N PRO A 166 -24.89 -2.37 -33.50
CA PRO A 166 -25.74 -1.25 -33.78
C PRO A 166 -26.99 -1.81 -34.48
N ALA A 167 -28.16 -1.61 -33.86
CA ALA A 167 -29.42 -1.84 -34.53
C ALA A 167 -29.40 -1.01 -35.81
N VAL A 168 -29.47 -1.70 -36.96
CA VAL A 168 -29.77 -1.08 -38.25
C VAL A 168 -31.16 -0.47 -38.13
N THR A 169 -31.23 0.84 -37.98
CA THR A 169 -32.50 1.58 -38.13
C THR A 169 -32.64 1.97 -39.61
N PRO A 170 -33.74 1.62 -40.30
CA PRO A 170 -33.99 2.14 -41.65
C PRO A 170 -34.34 3.65 -41.59
N PRO A 171 -34.12 4.42 -42.66
CA PRO A 171 -34.39 5.86 -42.63
C PRO A 171 -35.89 6.12 -42.70
N THR A 172 -36.42 6.86 -41.71
CA THR A 172 -37.78 7.41 -41.78
C THR A 172 -37.75 8.89 -42.15
N ARG A 173 -38.62 9.21 -43.09
CA ARG A 173 -38.83 10.45 -43.85
C ARG A 173 -39.04 11.70 -42.97
N SER A 174 -38.40 12.79 -43.40
CA SER A 174 -38.51 14.17 -42.93
C SER A 174 -39.93 14.76 -43.07
N THR A 175 -40.46 15.38 -42.00
CA THR A 175 -41.43 16.50 -42.10
C THR A 175 -41.40 17.41 -40.85
N GLY A 176 -40.99 18.67 -41.04
CA GLY A 176 -41.60 19.89 -40.45
C GLY A 176 -41.34 20.27 -38.97
N PRO A 177 -41.35 21.57 -38.61
CA PRO A 177 -40.48 22.12 -37.57
C PRO A 177 -41.20 22.59 -36.30
N ALA A 178 -40.47 22.69 -35.17
CA ALA A 178 -40.88 23.51 -34.03
C ALA A 178 -39.68 23.99 -33.17
N LEU A 179 -39.48 25.31 -33.22
CA LEU A 179 -39.16 26.25 -32.13
C LEU A 179 -38.06 25.92 -31.11
N SER A 180 -36.99 26.72 -31.18
CA SER A 180 -36.02 26.99 -30.12
C SER A 180 -36.66 27.46 -28.81
N PRO A 181 -35.98 27.27 -27.66
CA PRO A 181 -35.43 28.46 -27.03
C PRO A 181 -33.97 28.33 -26.57
N SER A 182 -33.37 29.52 -26.48
CA SER A 182 -32.01 29.85 -26.09
C SER A 182 -31.57 29.24 -24.74
N ALA A 183 -30.39 28.60 -24.72
CA ALA A 183 -29.67 28.28 -23.50
C ALA A 183 -28.24 28.82 -23.60
N LYS A 184 -27.85 29.56 -22.56
CA LYS A 184 -26.64 30.36 -22.42
C LYS A 184 -25.37 29.52 -22.63
N SER A 185 -24.45 30.07 -23.42
CA SER A 185 -23.09 29.57 -23.63
C SER A 185 -22.38 29.29 -22.31
N THR A 186 -22.12 28.02 -22.03
CA THR A 186 -21.00 27.61 -21.20
C THR A 186 -20.05 26.89 -22.13
N THR A 187 -18.92 27.53 -22.41
CA THR A 187 -17.82 27.01 -23.22
C THR A 187 -17.48 25.58 -22.77
N PRO A 188 -17.55 24.57 -23.66
CA PRO A 188 -17.06 23.24 -23.34
C PRO A 188 -15.55 23.30 -23.11
N ARG A 189 -15.10 22.65 -22.04
CA ARG A 189 -13.67 22.41 -21.78
C ARG A 189 -13.12 21.60 -22.97
N ASP A 190 -12.17 22.17 -23.70
CA ASP A 190 -11.53 21.55 -24.87
C ASP A 190 -10.91 20.18 -24.49
N PRO A 191 -11.41 19.05 -25.02
CA PRO A 191 -10.90 17.71 -24.71
C PRO A 191 -9.54 17.42 -25.36
N SER A 192 -8.98 18.37 -26.12
CA SER A 192 -7.74 18.19 -26.89
C SER A 192 -6.49 18.66 -26.17
N ARG A 193 -6.63 19.29 -24.99
CA ARG A 193 -5.49 19.78 -24.22
C ARG A 193 -4.97 18.66 -23.31
N PRO A 194 -3.77 18.11 -23.54
CA PRO A 194 -3.20 17.15 -22.60
C PRO A 194 -3.04 17.83 -21.24
N ASP A 195 -3.49 17.16 -20.18
CA ASP A 195 -3.21 17.61 -18.82
C ASP A 195 -1.68 17.75 -18.66
N PRO A 196 -1.21 18.78 -17.94
CA PRO A 196 0.22 18.92 -17.66
C PRO A 196 0.71 17.62 -16.99
N PRO A 197 1.94 17.15 -17.32
CA PRO A 197 2.45 15.92 -16.73
C PRO A 197 2.47 16.06 -15.21
N THR A 198 1.75 15.17 -14.51
CA THR A 198 1.85 15.06 -13.06
C THR A 198 3.33 14.85 -12.71
N PRO A 199 3.91 15.64 -11.77
CA PRO A 199 5.28 15.43 -11.35
C PRO A 199 5.46 13.99 -10.87
N LEU A 200 6.51 13.32 -11.36
CA LEU A 200 6.79 11.95 -10.94
C LEU A 200 7.26 11.96 -9.48
N PRO A 201 6.65 11.18 -8.59
CA PRO A 201 7.13 11.06 -7.23
C PRO A 201 8.54 10.46 -7.19
N ALA A 202 9.35 10.88 -6.22
CA ALA A 202 10.47 10.07 -5.79
C ALA A 202 9.97 8.84 -5.00
N LEU A 203 10.81 7.80 -4.91
CA LEU A 203 10.52 6.62 -4.10
C LEU A 203 10.17 6.98 -2.64
N PRO A 204 9.27 6.23 -1.99
CA PRO A 204 9.15 6.31 -0.54
C PRO A 204 10.47 5.91 0.15
N PRO A 205 10.83 6.55 1.27
CA PRO A 205 12.01 6.16 2.04
C PRO A 205 11.87 4.74 2.61
N SER A 206 12.92 3.92 2.50
CA SER A 206 12.97 2.59 3.11
C SER A 206 12.99 2.68 4.63
N LEU A 207 12.23 1.84 5.32
CA LEU A 207 12.09 1.87 6.78
C LEU A 207 13.23 1.15 7.52
N PRO A 208 13.65 1.64 8.71
CA PRO A 208 14.63 0.94 9.55
C PRO A 208 14.00 -0.28 10.22
N HIS A 209 14.62 -1.44 10.02
CA HIS A 209 14.42 -2.63 10.84
C HIS A 209 15.49 -2.61 11.94
N GLU A 210 15.20 -2.06 13.12
CA GLU A 210 16.18 -2.01 14.21
C GLU A 210 16.76 -3.41 14.45
N SER A 211 18.08 -3.52 14.32
CA SER A 211 18.79 -4.69 14.82
C SER A 211 18.66 -4.68 16.33
N SER A 212 18.15 -5.78 16.89
CA SER A 212 17.96 -5.95 18.34
C SER A 212 19.13 -5.36 19.13
N PRO A 213 18.90 -4.64 20.23
CA PRO A 213 20.00 -4.13 21.03
C PRO A 213 20.84 -5.32 21.48
N SER A 214 22.12 -5.29 21.12
CA SER A 214 23.16 -6.08 21.77
C SER A 214 22.88 -6.04 23.27
N ARG A 215 22.89 -7.21 23.91
CA ARG A 215 22.88 -7.33 25.38
C ARG A 215 23.96 -6.41 25.93
N SER A 216 23.57 -5.20 26.32
CA SER A 216 24.40 -4.35 27.14
C SER A 216 24.53 -5.08 28.46
N ALA A 217 25.78 -5.38 28.83
CA ALA A 217 26.12 -6.10 30.04
C ALA A 217 25.35 -5.52 31.23
N ALA A 218 24.60 -6.38 31.92
CA ALA A 218 24.02 -6.02 33.20
C ALA A 218 25.17 -5.55 34.13
N PRO A 219 25.01 -4.46 34.89
CA PRO A 219 25.98 -4.12 35.90
C PRO A 219 26.06 -5.28 36.90
N ARG A 220 27.29 -5.72 37.14
CA ARG A 220 27.70 -6.72 38.12
C ARG A 220 27.09 -6.32 39.47
N GLN A 221 26.06 -7.04 39.92
CA GLN A 221 25.55 -6.87 41.28
C GLN A 221 26.67 -7.31 42.25
N GLU A 222 27.20 -6.35 42.99
CA GLU A 222 28.01 -6.61 44.15
C GLU A 222 27.21 -7.46 45.14
N ARG A 223 27.75 -8.65 45.43
CA ARG A 223 27.33 -9.48 46.55
C ARG A 223 27.55 -8.70 47.83
N LEU A 224 26.49 -8.15 48.41
CA LEU A 224 26.45 -7.85 49.84
C LEU A 224 26.12 -9.14 50.58
N SER A 225 27.16 -9.70 51.22
CA SER A 225 27.07 -10.79 52.19
C SER A 225 26.24 -10.33 53.40
N GLY A 226 25.04 -10.88 53.56
CA GLY A 226 24.30 -10.82 54.82
C GLY A 226 24.68 -12.00 55.73
N PRO A 227 24.82 -11.81 57.06
CA PRO A 227 25.22 -12.88 57.97
C PRO A 227 24.04 -13.82 58.29
N THR A 228 24.37 -15.11 58.37
CA THR A 228 23.52 -16.23 58.78
C THR A 228 22.93 -16.03 60.19
N PRO A 229 21.64 -16.31 60.44
CA PRO A 229 21.14 -16.36 61.81
C PRO A 229 21.47 -17.71 62.46
N ALA A 230 22.13 -17.65 63.62
CA ALA A 230 22.34 -18.78 64.52
C ALA A 230 21.11 -19.01 65.41
N THR A 231 20.70 -20.27 65.52
CA THR A 231 19.69 -20.77 66.45
C THR A 231 20.14 -20.69 67.91
N PRO A 232 19.25 -20.37 68.86
CA PRO A 232 19.39 -20.84 70.24
C PRO A 232 18.22 -21.75 70.69
N PRO A 233 18.43 -22.61 71.69
CA PRO A 233 17.47 -23.65 72.07
C PRO A 233 16.50 -23.21 73.19
N GLY A 234 15.29 -23.79 73.15
CA GLY A 234 14.69 -24.45 74.32
C GLY A 234 14.05 -23.62 75.44
N ARG A 235 12.71 -23.66 75.44
CA ARG A 235 11.85 -24.26 76.51
C ARG A 235 11.02 -23.31 77.40
N SER A 236 9.75 -23.72 77.51
CA SER A 236 8.77 -23.55 78.60
C SER A 236 7.78 -22.37 78.55
N GLY A 237 6.49 -22.70 78.72
CA GLY A 237 5.56 -21.88 79.49
C GLY A 237 4.25 -21.44 78.83
N ARG A 238 3.23 -22.33 78.89
CA ARG A 238 1.82 -22.10 79.28
C ARG A 238 0.94 -20.99 78.65
N SER A 239 -0.32 -21.43 78.41
CA SER A 239 -1.63 -20.75 78.57
C SER A 239 -1.98 -19.59 77.63
N SER A 240 -3.22 -19.32 77.21
CA SER A 240 -4.53 -19.97 77.17
C SER A 240 -5.44 -18.98 76.40
N TRP A 241 -6.49 -19.49 75.75
CA TRP A 241 -7.60 -18.79 75.07
C TRP A 241 -7.32 -18.25 73.66
#